data_AF-A0AAE9E1Q0-F1
#
_entry.id   AF-A0AAE9E1Q0-F1
#
_cell.length_a   1.000
_cell.length_b   1.000
_cell.length_c   1.000
_cell.angle_alpha   90.00
_cell.angle_beta   90.00
_cell.angle_gamma   90.00
#
_symmetry.space_group_name_H-M   'P 1'
#
loop_
_entity.id
_entity.type
_entity.pdbx_description
1 polymer ?
#
loop_
_entity_poly.entity_id
_entity_poly.type
_entity_poly.pdbx_seq_one_letter_code
_entity_poly.pdbx_strand_id
1 'polypeptide(L)'
;MKFTLLSSLLLFALLAASCAAQNPLCIICSPSFTIPTEWSGAQQLLMTGCGNLGVAKNPCEGLVKNADLTSSYGNMYPHLVTLKQLGCKKFCA
;
A
#
# COMPACT_ATOMS: atom_id res chain seq x y z
N MET A 1 -33.89 -2.32 -29.55
CA MET A 1 -33.55 -1.30 -28.52
C MET A 1 -32.92 -1.88 -27.24
N LYS A 2 -33.20 -3.14 -26.84
CA LYS A 2 -32.61 -3.77 -25.63
C LYS A 2 -31.11 -4.15 -25.75
N PHE A 3 -30.65 -4.58 -26.92
CA PHE A 3 -29.25 -5.03 -27.12
C PHE A 3 -28.23 -3.88 -27.16
N THR A 4 -28.61 -2.71 -27.68
CA THR A 4 -27.75 -1.51 -27.69
C THR A 4 -27.51 -0.96 -26.28
N LEU A 5 -28.49 -1.05 -25.38
CA LEU A 5 -28.35 -0.67 -23.97
C LEU A 5 -27.37 -1.57 -23.21
N LEU A 6 -27.43 -2.88 -23.43
CA LEU A 6 -26.51 -3.86 -22.84
C LEU A 6 -25.07 -3.65 -23.31
N SER A 7 -24.88 -3.41 -24.61
CA SER A 7 -23.57 -3.14 -25.19
C SER A 7 -22.95 -1.85 -24.62
N SER A 8 -23.74 -0.76 -24.52
CA SER A 8 -23.28 0.50 -23.93
C SER A 8 -22.95 0.39 -22.44
N LEU A 9 -23.67 -0.42 -21.66
CA LEU A 9 -23.34 -0.69 -20.25
C LEU A 9 -22.02 -1.47 -20.11
N LEU A 10 -21.79 -2.45 -20.98
CA LEU A 10 -20.55 -3.24 -21.00
C LEU A 10 -19.34 -2.36 -21.35
N LEU A 11 -19.48 -1.47 -22.34
CA LEU A 11 -18.46 -0.47 -22.66
C LEU A 11 -18.21 0.47 -21.48
N PHE A 12 -19.24 0.98 -20.80
CA PHE A 12 -19.06 1.84 -19.61
C PHE A 12 -18.36 1.10 -18.46
N ALA A 13 -18.69 -0.18 -18.23
CA ALA A 13 -18.03 -1.01 -17.22
C ALA A 13 -16.56 -1.30 -17.57
N LEU A 14 -16.24 -1.51 -18.85
CA LEU A 14 -14.87 -1.69 -19.34
C LEU A 14 -14.05 -0.40 -19.23
N LEU A 15 -14.62 0.76 -19.54
CA LEU A 15 -13.96 2.06 -19.31
C LEU A 15 -13.76 2.34 -17.81
N ALA A 16 -14.75 2.04 -16.95
CA ALA A 16 -14.60 2.18 -15.50
C ALA A 16 -13.54 1.23 -14.90
N ALA A 17 -13.43 0.01 -15.42
CA ALA A 17 -12.40 -0.96 -15.01
C ALA A 17 -10.98 -0.53 -15.42
N SER A 18 -10.84 0.18 -16.55
CA SER A 18 -9.55 0.67 -17.04
C SER A 18 -8.96 1.82 -16.21
N CYS A 19 -9.79 2.53 -15.43
CA CYS A 19 -9.33 3.51 -14.43
C CYS A 19 -8.81 2.86 -13.13
N ALA A 20 -8.94 1.53 -12.96
CA ALA A 20 -8.69 0.84 -11.71
C ALA A 20 -7.64 -0.28 -11.82
N ALA A 21 -6.65 -0.15 -12.70
CA ALA A 21 -5.36 -0.80 -12.45
C ALA A 21 -4.67 -0.06 -11.29
N GLN A 22 -5.26 -0.16 -10.09
CA GLN A 22 -4.70 0.44 -8.88
C GLN A 22 -3.33 -0.22 -8.68
N ASN A 23 -2.28 0.60 -8.70
CA ASN A 23 -0.94 0.15 -8.32
C ASN A 23 -1.10 -0.61 -7.00
N PRO A 24 -0.64 -1.88 -6.88
CA PRO A 24 -0.86 -2.68 -5.68
C PRO A 24 -0.32 -2.01 -4.40
N LEU A 25 0.64 -1.08 -4.55
CA LEU A 25 1.14 -0.25 -3.46
C LEU A 25 0.09 0.72 -2.91
N CYS A 26 -0.97 1.05 -3.66
CA CYS A 26 -2.06 1.93 -3.24
C CYS A 26 -2.90 1.39 -2.10
N ILE A 27 -2.76 0.10 -1.73
CA ILE A 27 -3.41 -0.44 -0.54
C ILE A 27 -3.04 0.34 0.73
N ILE A 28 -1.82 0.90 0.80
CA ILE A 28 -1.38 1.73 1.93
C ILE A 28 -2.14 3.06 2.01
N CYS A 29 -2.79 3.48 0.93
CA CYS A 29 -3.56 4.72 0.83
C CYS A 29 -5.00 4.55 1.33
N SER A 30 -5.42 3.32 1.59
CA SER A 30 -6.73 3.03 2.19
C SER A 30 -6.87 3.76 3.54
N PRO A 31 -8.04 4.33 3.85
CA PRO A 31 -8.31 4.90 5.17
C PRO A 31 -8.20 3.85 6.29
N SER A 32 -8.35 2.56 5.97
CA SER A 32 -8.19 1.45 6.91
C SER A 32 -6.72 1.09 7.19
N PHE A 33 -5.77 1.62 6.40
CA PHE A 33 -4.34 1.40 6.61
C PHE A 33 -3.75 2.55 7.43
N THR A 34 -3.27 2.24 8.64
CA THR A 34 -2.60 3.20 9.52
C THR A 34 -1.14 2.83 9.67
N ILE A 35 -0.24 3.81 9.55
CA ILE A 35 1.17 3.61 9.90
C ILE A 35 1.23 3.54 11.43
N PRO A 36 1.78 2.47 12.02
CA PRO A 36 1.92 2.38 13.47
C PRO A 36 2.76 3.54 14.01
N THR A 37 2.42 4.06 15.19
CA THR A 37 3.17 5.17 15.82
C THR A 37 4.46 4.71 16.49
N GLU A 38 4.60 3.42 16.76
CA GLU A 38 5.74 2.80 17.41
C GLU A 38 6.49 1.86 16.47
N TRP A 39 7.82 1.75 16.67
CA TRP A 39 8.67 0.88 15.86
C TRP A 39 8.19 -0.58 15.90
N SER A 40 7.78 -1.08 17.06
CA SER A 40 7.31 -2.47 17.21
C SER A 40 6.14 -2.81 16.28
N GLY A 41 5.17 -1.88 16.15
CA GLY A 41 4.06 -2.05 15.21
C GLY A 41 4.52 -1.96 13.76
N ALA A 42 5.41 -1.00 13.44
CA ALA A 42 5.95 -0.85 12.09
C ALA A 42 6.76 -2.07 11.66
N GLN A 43 7.54 -2.64 12.58
CA GLN A 43 8.31 -3.86 12.39
C GLN A 43 7.39 -5.05 12.09
N GLN A 44 6.28 -5.21 12.81
CA GLN A 44 5.28 -6.26 12.52
C GLN A 44 4.65 -6.09 11.14
N LEU A 45 4.35 -4.85 10.74
CA LEU A 45 3.80 -4.56 9.42
C LEU A 45 4.80 -4.87 8.31
N LEU A 46 6.07 -4.49 8.50
CA LEU A 46 7.16 -4.81 7.57
C LEU A 46 7.40 -6.32 7.48
N MET A 47 7.37 -7.04 8.60
CA MET A 47 7.45 -8.50 8.64
C MET A 47 6.32 -9.15 7.85
N THR A 48 5.09 -8.63 7.97
CA THR A 48 3.95 -9.09 7.16
C THR A 48 4.19 -8.84 5.67
N GLY A 49 4.72 -7.67 5.32
CA GLY A 49 5.14 -7.35 3.94
C GLY A 49 6.20 -8.32 3.41
N CYS A 50 7.25 -8.60 4.18
CA CYS A 50 8.30 -9.57 3.83
C CYS A 50 7.75 -10.96 3.52
N GLY A 51 6.70 -11.39 4.23
CA GLY A 51 6.02 -12.67 4.00
C GLY A 51 5.48 -12.85 2.58
N ASN A 52 5.21 -11.75 1.87
CA ASN A 52 4.67 -11.75 0.51
C ASN A 52 5.74 -11.68 -0.59
N LEU A 53 7.03 -11.63 -0.26
CA LEU A 53 8.11 -11.38 -1.23
C LEU A 53 8.73 -12.65 -1.87
N GLY A 54 8.11 -13.83 -1.68
CA GLY A 54 8.59 -15.08 -2.28
C GLY A 54 10.05 -15.37 -1.93
N VAL A 55 10.91 -15.45 -2.95
CA VAL A 55 12.35 -15.73 -2.77
C VAL A 55 13.09 -14.69 -1.92
N ALA A 56 12.59 -13.45 -1.85
CA ALA A 56 13.18 -12.37 -1.06
C ALA A 56 12.67 -12.31 0.39
N LYS A 57 11.79 -13.23 0.80
CA LYS A 57 11.23 -13.29 2.16
C LYS A 57 12.32 -13.31 3.23
N ASN A 58 13.22 -14.30 3.19
CA ASN A 58 14.21 -14.51 4.25
C ASN A 58 15.21 -13.34 4.36
N PRO A 59 15.78 -12.80 3.26
CA PRO A 59 16.58 -11.58 3.34
C PRO A 59 15.84 -10.38 3.91
N CYS A 60 14.58 -10.15 3.50
CA CYS A 60 13.75 -9.06 4.00
C CYS A 60 13.50 -9.19 5.51
N GLU A 61 13.09 -10.38 5.98
CA GLU A 61 12.89 -10.63 7.40
C GLU A 61 14.19 -10.46 8.21
N GLY A 62 15.33 -10.86 7.64
CA GLY A 62 16.64 -10.66 8.25
C GLY A 62 16.94 -9.18 8.51
N LEU A 63 16.68 -8.31 7.52
CA LEU A 63 16.85 -6.86 7.69
C LEU A 63 15.90 -6.31 8.77
N VAL A 64 14.62 -6.66 8.72
CA VAL A 64 13.60 -6.13 9.63
C VAL A 64 13.82 -6.61 11.07
N LYS A 65 14.24 -7.85 11.29
CA LYS A 65 14.53 -8.40 12.64
C LYS A 65 15.76 -7.76 13.29
N ASN A 66 16.75 -7.36 12.50
CA ASN A 66 17.99 -6.79 13.01
C ASN A 66 17.99 -5.25 13.07
N ALA A 67 16.97 -4.60 12.50
CA ALA A 67 16.79 -3.17 12.65
C ALA A 67 16.16 -2.84 14.01
N ASP A 68 16.84 -2.00 14.80
CA ASP A 68 16.27 -1.35 15.98
C ASP A 68 16.16 0.14 15.74
N LEU A 69 14.93 0.60 15.54
CA LEU A 69 14.60 2.02 15.37
C LEU A 69 13.81 2.56 16.56
N THR A 70 13.72 1.82 17.67
CA THR A 70 12.84 2.18 18.81
C THR A 70 13.08 3.62 19.29
N SER A 71 14.34 4.04 19.39
CA SER A 71 14.73 5.38 19.84
C SER A 71 14.55 6.48 18.77
N SER A 72 14.54 6.12 17.49
CA SER A 72 14.51 7.08 16.37
C SER A 72 13.16 7.14 15.66
N TYR A 73 12.29 6.15 15.85
CA TYR A 73 11.05 6.00 15.10
C TYR A 73 10.07 7.14 15.33
N GLY A 74 9.97 7.64 16.57
CA GLY A 74 9.14 8.82 16.87
C GLY A 74 9.52 10.05 16.04
N ASN A 75 10.82 10.23 15.77
CA ASN A 75 11.30 11.32 14.90
C ASN A 75 11.05 11.01 13.40
N MET A 76 11.01 9.74 13.01
CA MET A 76 10.72 9.32 11.63
C MET A 76 9.23 9.37 11.28
N TYR A 77 8.36 9.08 12.24
CA TYR A 77 6.91 8.95 12.07
C TYR A 77 6.26 10.10 11.28
N PRO A 78 6.46 11.40 11.63
CA PRO A 78 5.83 12.48 10.88
C PRO A 78 6.26 12.49 9.40
N HIS A 79 7.52 12.16 9.11
CA HIS A 79 8.03 12.07 7.73
C HIS A 79 7.41 10.91 6.97
N LEU A 80 7.20 9.76 7.62
CA LEU A 80 6.51 8.60 7.02
C LEU A 80 5.06 8.94 6.67
N VAL A 81 4.35 9.65 7.55
CA VAL A 81 2.98 10.10 7.30
C VAL A 81 2.93 11.05 6.10
N THR A 82 3.82 12.04 6.04
CA THR A 82 3.91 12.95 4.89
C THR A 82 4.26 12.20 3.60
N LEU A 83 5.21 11.26 3.65
CA LEU A 83 5.60 10.49 2.47
C LEU A 83 4.44 9.64 1.94
N LYS A 84 3.68 8.98 2.83
CA LYS A 84 2.45 8.27 2.46
C LYS A 84 1.47 9.21 1.76
N GLN A 85 1.16 10.37 2.35
CA GLN A 85 0.20 11.32 1.76
C GLN A 85 0.62 11.76 0.35
N LEU A 86 1.90 12.13 0.18
CA LEU A 86 2.45 12.55 -1.11
C LEU A 86 2.45 11.41 -2.14
N GLY A 87 2.89 10.22 -1.73
CA GLY A 87 2.91 9.03 -2.58
C GLY A 87 1.50 8.65 -3.06
N CYS A 88 0.54 8.62 -2.15
CA CYS A 88 -0.86 8.33 -2.47
C CYS A 88 -1.44 9.35 -3.46
N LYS A 89 -1.21 10.64 -3.23
CA LYS A 89 -1.66 11.70 -4.14
C LYS A 89 -1.04 11.56 -5.54
N LYS A 90 0.21 11.10 -5.62
CA LYS A 90 0.96 11.04 -6.89
C LYS A 90 0.69 9.78 -7.71
N PHE A 91 0.53 8.63 -7.05
CA PHE A 91 0.54 7.32 -7.70
C PHE A 91 -0.79 6.57 -7.61
N CYS A 92 -1.76 7.07 -6.84
CA CYS A 92 -2.98 6.35 -6.46
C CYS A 92 -4.26 7.19 -6.51
N ALA A 93 -4.22 8.32 -7.22
CA ALA A 93 -5.33 9.27 -7.38
C ALA A 93 -6.29 8.86 -8.50
#